data_AF-A0A0H5QM93-F1
#
_entry.id   AF-A0A0H5QM93-F1
#
_cell.length_a   1.000
_cell.length_b   1.000
_cell.length_c   1.000
_cell.angle_alpha   90.00
_cell.angle_beta   90.00
_cell.angle_gamma   90.00
#
_symmetry.space_group_name_H-M   'P 1'
#
loop_
_entity.id
_entity.type
_entity.pdbx_description
1 polymer ?
#
loop_
_entity_poly.entity_id
_entity_poly.type
_entity_poly.pdbx_seq_one_letter_code
_entity_poly.pdbx_strand_id
1 'polypeptide(L)'
;PIIPDRDGSSALHLAIRCGLSKQMIIDILKAARPKPIHLLLQNSMTTRFYARFIQQLLHRLIPEVISKIFGFSCDAIFNSRNLNGETPLFLAVLLDLFDIAQILL
;
A
#
# COMPACT_ATOMS: atom_id res chain seq x y z
N PRO A 1 -5.89 3.77 -5.07
CA PRO A 1 -7.20 3.97 -4.39
C PRO A 1 -7.48 2.81 -3.43
N ILE A 2 -7.61 3.08 -2.13
CA ILE A 2 -7.94 2.10 -1.09
C ILE A 2 -9.46 2.05 -0.90
N ILE A 3 -10.21 1.97 -2.01
CA ILE A 3 -11.65 1.82 -1.96
C ILE A 3 -11.92 0.37 -2.37
N PRO A 4 -12.39 -0.49 -1.45
CA PRO A 4 -12.71 -1.87 -1.78
C PRO A 4 -13.96 -1.94 -2.67
N ASP A 5 -14.08 -3.03 -3.41
CA ASP A 5 -15.33 -3.35 -4.12
C ASP A 5 -16.44 -3.82 -3.15
N ARG A 6 -17.55 -4.32 -3.70
CA ARG A 6 -18.70 -4.80 -2.91
C ARG A 6 -18.36 -6.01 -2.02
N ASP A 7 -17.31 -6.75 -2.36
CA ASP A 7 -16.86 -7.94 -1.63
C ASP A 7 -15.72 -7.60 -0.65
N GLY A 8 -15.44 -6.32 -0.41
CA GLY A 8 -14.29 -5.90 0.39
C GLY A 8 -12.94 -6.07 -0.32
N SER A 9 -12.95 -6.48 -1.59
CA SER A 9 -11.73 -6.77 -2.34
C SER A 9 -11.05 -5.47 -2.76
N SER A 10 -9.79 -5.31 -2.39
CA SER A 10 -8.95 -4.22 -2.88
C SER A 10 -8.63 -4.42 -4.38
N ALA A 11 -8.18 -3.35 -5.05
CA ALA A 11 -7.71 -3.44 -6.43
C ALA A 11 -6.63 -4.51 -6.63
N LEU A 12 -5.84 -4.82 -5.59
CA LEU A 12 -4.81 -5.86 -5.63
C LEU A 12 -5.41 -7.27 -5.60
N HIS A 13 -6.46 -7.51 -4.79
CA HIS A 13 -7.21 -8.78 -4.83
C HIS A 13 -7.76 -9.03 -6.23
N LEU A 14 -8.40 -8.02 -6.81
CA LEU A 14 -8.98 -8.09 -8.15
C LEU A 14 -7.95 -8.37 -9.22
N ALA A 15 -6.80 -7.71 -9.17
CA ALA A 15 -5.74 -7.88 -10.14
C ALA A 15 -5.16 -9.30 -10.12
N ILE A 16 -5.02 -9.89 -8.93
CA ILE A 16 -4.55 -11.28 -8.76
C ILE A 16 -5.63 -12.25 -9.24
N ARG A 17 -6.88 -12.06 -8.81
CA ARG A 17 -8.02 -12.91 -9.20
C ARG A 17 -8.25 -12.93 -10.71
N CYS A 18 -8.06 -11.80 -11.38
CA CYS A 18 -8.21 -11.68 -12.83
C CYS A 18 -6.95 -12.12 -13.60
N GLY A 19 -5.89 -12.57 -12.93
CA GLY A 19 -4.66 -13.02 -13.58
C GLY A 19 -3.94 -11.91 -14.35
N LEU A 20 -3.95 -10.67 -13.84
CA LEU A 20 -3.28 -9.55 -14.51
C LEU A 20 -1.76 -9.75 -14.56
N SER A 21 -1.12 -9.09 -15.52
CA SER A 21 0.32 -9.20 -15.70
C SER A 21 1.10 -8.77 -14.46
N LYS A 22 2.26 -9.40 -14.25
CA LYS A 22 3.23 -9.04 -13.20
C LYS A 22 3.51 -7.53 -13.16
N GLN A 23 3.64 -6.91 -14.34
CA GLN A 23 3.91 -5.48 -14.46
C GLN A 23 2.74 -4.64 -13.93
N MET A 24 1.50 -4.99 -14.26
CA MET A 24 0.31 -4.30 -13.73
C MET A 24 0.19 -4.47 -12.21
N ILE A 25 0.52 -5.64 -11.66
CA ILE A 25 0.59 -5.84 -10.21
C ILE A 25 1.62 -4.88 -9.58
N ILE A 26 2.84 -4.81 -10.15
CA ILE A 26 3.88 -3.89 -9.68
C ILE A 26 3.42 -2.43 -9.77
N ASP A 27 2.72 -2.04 -10.84
CA ASP A 27 2.24 -0.68 -11.02
C ASP A 27 1.13 -0.32 -10.03
N ILE A 28 0.22 -1.27 -9.74
CA ILE A 28 -0.76 -1.13 -8.66
C ILE A 28 -0.05 -0.93 -7.32
N LEU A 29 0.96 -1.75 -7.01
CA LEU A 29 1.74 -1.63 -5.76
C LEU A 29 2.46 -0.28 -5.68
N LYS A 30 3.06 0.20 -6.77
CA LYS A 30 3.70 1.52 -6.81
C LYS A 30 2.72 2.67 -6.63
N ALA A 31 1.52 2.58 -7.22
CA ALA A 31 0.47 3.58 -7.08
C ALA A 31 -0.20 3.54 -5.69
N ALA A 32 -0.24 2.37 -5.08
CA ALA A 32 -0.73 2.08 -3.75
C ALA A 32 0.20 2.60 -2.66
N ARG A 33 1.52 2.65 -2.91
CA ARG A 33 2.48 3.20 -1.96
C ARG A 33 2.09 4.65 -1.61
N PRO A 34 1.80 4.93 -0.33
CA PRO A 34 1.53 6.28 0.10
C PRO A 34 2.78 7.11 -0.15
N LYS A 35 2.68 8.06 -1.07
CA LYS A 35 3.71 9.09 -1.19
C LYS A 35 3.74 9.83 0.14
N PRO A 36 4.91 10.24 0.64
CA PRO A 36 5.03 11.05 1.86
C PRO A 36 4.03 12.21 1.91
N ILE A 37 3.73 12.80 0.75
CA ILE A 37 2.79 13.90 0.61
C ILE A 37 1.31 13.53 0.89
N HIS A 38 0.89 12.27 0.70
CA HIS A 38 -0.50 11.83 0.93
C HIS A 38 -0.80 11.53 2.40
N LEU A 39 0.18 11.04 3.18
CA LEU A 39 0.05 10.88 4.63
C LEU A 39 0.02 12.23 5.34
N LEU A 40 0.73 13.20 4.78
CA LEU A 40 0.65 14.58 5.20
C LEU A 40 -0.73 15.15 4.88
N LEU A 41 -1.13 15.24 3.61
CA LEU A 41 -2.33 15.96 3.13
C LEU A 41 -3.71 15.38 3.53
N GLN A 42 -3.80 14.32 4.34
CA GLN A 42 -5.10 13.80 4.81
C GLN A 42 -5.83 14.74 5.77
N ASN A 43 -5.14 15.72 6.36
CA ASN A 43 -5.76 16.80 7.11
C ASN A 43 -5.77 18.06 6.25
N SER A 44 -6.76 18.93 6.46
CA SER A 44 -6.96 20.22 5.75
C SER A 44 -5.86 21.27 6.02
N MET A 45 -4.61 20.85 6.22
CA MET A 45 -3.48 21.75 6.40
C MET A 45 -2.81 22.08 5.06
N THR A 46 -2.20 23.25 5.01
CA THR A 46 -1.52 23.74 3.82
C THR A 46 -0.18 23.02 3.59
N THR A 47 0.20 22.86 2.33
CA THR A 47 1.46 22.25 1.89
C THR A 47 2.70 22.84 2.58
N ARG A 48 2.64 24.13 2.96
CA ARG A 48 3.70 24.85 3.69
C ARG A 48 3.88 24.34 5.12
N PHE A 49 2.80 23.98 5.82
CA PHE A 49 2.88 23.45 7.17
C PHE A 49 3.55 22.08 7.18
N TYR A 50 3.20 21.23 6.21
CA TYR A 50 3.79 19.92 6.05
C TYR A 50 5.27 19.96 5.68
N ALA A 51 5.69 20.87 4.80
CA ALA A 51 7.10 21.04 4.48
C ALA A 51 7.94 21.37 5.73
N ARG A 52 7.42 22.23 6.62
CA ARG A 52 8.08 22.55 7.89
C ARG A 52 8.02 21.41 8.90
N PHE A 53 6.89 20.72 9.00
CA PHE A 53 6.73 19.57 9.88
C PHE A 53 7.67 18.43 9.48
N ILE A 54 7.76 18.11 8.19
CA ILE A 54 8.75 17.14 7.67
C ILE A 54 10.18 17.61 7.89
N GLN A 55 10.51 18.90 7.67
CA GLN A 55 11.85 19.40 7.97
C GLN A 55 12.22 19.22 9.46
N GLN A 56 11.29 19.50 10.37
CA GLN A 56 11.50 19.30 11.80
C GLN A 56 11.61 17.82 12.17
N LEU A 57 10.80 16.95 11.54
CA LEU A 57 10.86 15.50 11.74
C LEU A 57 12.17 14.94 11.19
N LEU A 58 12.61 15.31 10.00
CA LEU A 58 13.88 14.86 9.40
C LEU A 58 15.10 15.26 10.24
N HIS A 59 15.03 16.39 10.95
CA HIS A 59 16.10 16.83 11.85
C HIS A 59 16.07 16.11 13.21
N ARG A 60 14.97 15.44 13.57
CA ARG A 60 14.76 14.83 14.90
C ARG A 60 14.62 13.30 14.88
N LEU A 61 14.17 12.74 13.77
CA LEU A 61 13.94 11.31 13.60
C LEU A 61 15.05 10.70 12.77
N ILE A 62 15.49 9.54 13.23
CA ILE A 62 16.42 8.68 12.51
C ILE A 62 15.74 8.25 11.19
N PRO A 63 16.43 8.28 10.04
CA PRO A 63 15.86 7.89 8.73
C PRO A 63 15.15 6.53 8.73
N GLU A 64 15.55 5.62 9.60
CA GLU A 64 14.93 4.31 9.83
C GLU A 64 13.51 4.39 10.40
N VAL A 65 13.24 5.34 11.30
CA VAL A 65 11.91 5.53 11.88
C VAL A 65 10.96 6.11 10.84
N ILE A 66 11.46 7.03 10.01
CA ILE A 66 10.71 7.57 8.87
C ILE A 66 10.36 6.46 7.87
N SER A 67 11.33 5.60 7.57
CA SER A 67 11.11 4.43 6.70
C SER A 67 10.11 3.44 7.29
N LYS A 68 10.11 3.23 8.61
CA LYS A 68 9.11 2.42 9.32
C LYS A 68 7.70 3.03 9.27
N ILE A 69 7.57 4.34 9.51
CA ILE A 69 6.28 5.05 9.44
C ILE A 69 5.69 4.94 8.03
N PHE A 70 6.50 5.11 6.99
CA PHE A 70 6.08 4.91 5.60
C PHE A 70 5.85 3.43 5.26
N GLY A 71 6.59 2.51 5.89
CA GLY A 71 6.39 1.06 5.78
C GLY A 71 5.03 0.61 6.30
N PHE A 72 4.63 1.07 7.50
CA PHE A 72 3.33 0.74 8.12
C PHE A 72 2.13 1.16 7.25
N SER A 73 2.29 2.21 6.46
CA SER A 73 1.22 2.67 5.57
C SER A 73 1.07 1.83 4.28
N CYS A 74 2.05 0.98 3.97
CA CYS A 74 1.93 -0.03 2.91
C CYS A 74 1.19 -1.30 3.40
N ASP A 75 1.28 -1.63 4.69
CA ASP A 75 0.63 -2.82 5.28
C ASP A 75 -0.87 -2.84 5.01
N ALA A 76 -1.51 -1.67 4.96
CA ALA A 76 -2.95 -1.56 4.70
C ALA A 76 -3.38 -2.16 3.34
N ILE A 77 -2.47 -2.29 2.37
CA ILE A 77 -2.78 -2.81 1.03
C ILE A 77 -2.30 -4.25 0.89
N PHE A 78 -1.07 -4.55 1.33
CA PHE A 78 -0.51 -5.91 1.31
C PHE A 78 -1.29 -6.87 2.22
N ASN A 79 -1.70 -6.40 3.40
CA ASN A 79 -2.44 -7.18 4.39
C ASN A 79 -3.93 -6.82 4.41
N SER A 80 -4.44 -6.09 3.40
CA SER A 80 -5.88 -5.87 3.27
C SER A 80 -6.59 -7.23 3.22
N ARG A 81 -7.70 -7.34 3.95
CA ARG A 81 -8.56 -8.52 3.92
C ARG A 81 -9.87 -8.19 3.23
N ASN A 82 -10.31 -9.04 2.32
CA ASN A 82 -11.67 -8.96 1.77
C ASN A 82 -12.72 -9.44 2.80
N LEU A 83 -14.00 -9.47 2.44
CA LEU A 83 -15.06 -9.94 3.35
C LEU A 83 -14.92 -11.41 3.76
N ASN A 84 -14.17 -12.21 3.02
CA ASN A 84 -13.85 -13.60 3.36
C ASN A 84 -12.63 -13.71 4.30
N GLY A 85 -11.97 -12.60 4.65
CA GLY A 85 -10.74 -12.60 5.44
C GLY A 85 -9.48 -12.92 4.63
N GLU A 86 -9.59 -13.06 3.31
CA GLU A 86 -8.50 -13.42 2.40
C GLU A 86 -7.64 -12.20 2.13
N THR A 87 -6.33 -12.38 2.08
CA THR A 87 -5.37 -11.34 1.65
C THR A 87 -5.01 -11.51 0.18
N PRO A 88 -4.41 -10.50 -0.47
CA PRO A 88 -3.83 -10.65 -1.80
C PRO A 88 -2.81 -11.80 -1.88
N LEU A 89 -1.99 -11.98 -0.84
CA LEU A 89 -1.04 -13.09 -0.76
C LEU A 89 -1.76 -14.44 -0.69
N PHE A 90 -2.83 -14.55 0.10
CA PHE A 90 -3.63 -15.77 0.17
C PHE A 90 -4.17 -16.16 -1.22
N LEU A 91 -4.73 -15.20 -1.96
CA LEU A 91 -5.21 -15.46 -3.33
C LEU A 91 -4.08 -15.84 -4.29
N ALA A 92 -2.91 -15.22 -4.19
CA ALA A 92 -1.77 -15.55 -5.04
C ALA A 92 -1.27 -16.98 -4.82
N VAL A 93 -1.25 -17.44 -3.57
CA VAL A 93 -0.91 -18.83 -3.22
C VAL A 93 -2.01 -19.79 -3.65
N LEU A 94 -3.28 -19.46 -3.40
CA LEU A 94 -4.43 -20.29 -3.77
C LEU A 94 -4.51 -20.55 -5.29
N LEU A 95 -4.08 -19.58 -6.10
CA LEU A 95 -4.11 -19.65 -7.56
C LEU A 95 -2.78 -20.13 -8.19
N ASP A 96 -1.83 -20.63 -7.38
CA ASP A 96 -0.50 -21.07 -7.82
C ASP A 96 0.31 -19.99 -8.58
N LEU A 97 0.09 -18.71 -8.26
CA LEU A 97 0.77 -17.56 -8.87
C LEU A 97 2.09 -17.27 -8.13
N PHE A 98 3.03 -18.21 -8.14
CA PHE A 98 4.27 -18.15 -7.36
C PHE A 98 5.09 -16.87 -7.59
N ASP A 99 5.18 -16.41 -8.84
CA ASP A 99 5.89 -15.17 -9.19
C ASP A 99 5.28 -13.94 -8.53
N ILE A 100 3.96 -13.93 -8.36
CA ILE A 100 3.22 -12.84 -7.73
C ILE A 100 3.30 -12.98 -6.21
N ALA A 101 3.19 -14.21 -5.68
CA ALA A 101 3.37 -14.46 -4.25
C ALA A 101 4.75 -13.99 -3.77
N GLN A 102 5.82 -14.19 -4.56
CA GLN A 102 7.15 -13.66 -4.26
C GLN A 102 7.23 -12.13 -4.25
N ILE A 103 6.43 -11.43 -5.05
CA ILE A 103 6.38 -9.95 -5.05
C ILE A 103 5.66 -9.41 -3.81
N LEU A 104 4.76 -10.22 -3.24
CA LEU A 104 3.91 -9.85 -2.11
C LEU A 104 4.54 -10.19 -0.74
N LEU A 105 5.65 -10.93 -0.72
CA LEU A 105 6.51 -11.16 0.45
C LEU A 105 7.50 -10.01 0.64
#